data_AF-A0AAV5VXN1-F1
#
_entry.id   AF-A0AAV5VXN1-F1
#
_cell.length_a   1.000
_cell.length_b   1.000
_cell.length_c   1.000
_cell.angle_alpha   90.00
_cell.angle_beta   90.00
_cell.angle_gamma   90.00
#
_symmetry.space_group_name_H-M   'P 1'
#
loop_
_entity.id
_entity.type
_entity.pdbx_description
1 polymer ?
#
loop_
_entity_poly.entity_id
_entity_poly.type
_entity_poly.pdbx_seq_one_letter_code
_entity_poly.pdbx_strand_id
1 'polypeptide(L)'
;VKGLSFGRLFLDFSKWCTIACLNKIVTSVKWIAILFTIIFFAMLFLFIFISIKSIINFFKYPSSTELSIEIKSPTFPLFSFCNENPMKRSVIDSNPVYSEISRLLSQYEAIEQKRTTADDFGLATTTSRVQRQHRAQVMLR
;
A
#
# COMPACT_ATOMS: atom_id res chain seq x y z
N VAL A 1 -26.69 -68.80 -13.15
CA VAL A 1 -26.72 -67.31 -13.07
C VAL A 1 -25.50 -66.79 -13.83
N LYS A 2 -25.66 -66.29 -15.07
CA LYS A 2 -24.53 -65.72 -15.82
C LYS A 2 -24.22 -64.36 -15.19
N GLY A 3 -23.07 -64.25 -14.53
CA GLY A 3 -22.65 -63.05 -13.80
C GLY A 3 -22.69 -61.81 -14.69
N LEU A 4 -23.07 -60.67 -14.10
CA LEU A 4 -23.04 -59.38 -14.78
C LEU A 4 -21.63 -59.13 -15.33
N SER A 5 -21.50 -59.02 -16.65
CA SER A 5 -20.25 -58.62 -17.29
C SER A 5 -20.03 -57.12 -17.05
N PHE A 6 -18.86 -56.77 -16.52
CA PHE A 6 -18.46 -55.40 -16.21
C PHE A 6 -18.63 -54.43 -17.40
N GLY A 7 -18.45 -54.93 -18.63
CA GLY A 7 -18.65 -54.14 -19.86
C GLY A 7 -20.10 -53.73 -20.10
N ARG A 8 -21.08 -54.58 -19.74
CA ARG A 8 -22.50 -54.21 -19.83
C ARG A 8 -22.86 -53.14 -18.80
N LEU A 9 -22.31 -53.26 -17.59
CA LEU A 9 -22.53 -52.30 -16.52
C LEU A 9 -21.95 -50.92 -16.88
N PHE A 10 -20.75 -50.87 -17.48
CA PHE A 10 -20.16 -49.63 -17.95
C PHE A 10 -20.97 -49.01 -19.11
N LEU A 11 -21.51 -49.84 -20.00
CA LEU A 11 -22.34 -49.38 -21.11
C LEU A 11 -23.66 -48.78 -20.63
N ASP A 12 -24.33 -49.42 -19.68
CA ASP A 12 -25.54 -48.87 -19.09
C ASP A 12 -25.26 -47.61 -18.27
N PHE A 13 -24.17 -47.60 -17.48
CA PHE A 13 -23.73 -46.40 -16.77
C PHE A 13 -23.47 -45.23 -17.72
N SER A 14 -22.77 -45.46 -18.83
CA SER A 14 -22.42 -44.40 -19.79
C SER A 14 -23.61 -43.71 -20.43
N LYS A 15 -24.76 -44.42 -20.55
CA LYS A 15 -26.00 -43.87 -21.11
C LYS A 15 -26.76 -43.00 -20.11
N TRP A 16 -26.67 -43.33 -18.83
CA TRP A 16 -27.36 -42.61 -17.74
C TRP A 16 -26.51 -41.51 -17.11
N CYS A 17 -25.19 -41.56 -17.31
CA CYS A 17 -24.27 -40.59 -16.77
C CYS A 17 -24.42 -39.22 -17.47
N THR A 18 -24.30 -38.14 -16.69
CA THR A 18 -24.31 -36.75 -17.17
C THR A 18 -22.98 -36.29 -17.74
N ILE A 19 -21.94 -37.14 -17.70
CA ILE A 19 -20.63 -36.82 -18.27
C ILE A 19 -20.76 -36.70 -19.79
N ALA A 20 -20.54 -35.49 -20.29
CA ALA A 20 -20.54 -35.20 -21.72
C ALA A 20 -19.53 -36.10 -22.46
N CYS A 21 -19.87 -36.49 -23.68
CA CYS A 21 -19.09 -37.38 -24.56
C CYS A 21 -18.98 -38.85 -24.12
N LEU A 22 -19.19 -39.21 -22.84
CA LEU A 22 -19.03 -40.59 -22.36
C LEU A 22 -19.99 -41.58 -23.07
N ASN A 23 -21.26 -41.19 -23.21
CA ASN A 23 -22.26 -41.95 -23.97
C ASN A 23 -21.80 -42.18 -25.43
N LYS A 24 -21.32 -41.11 -26.09
CA LYS A 24 -20.85 -41.18 -27.48
C LYS A 24 -19.60 -42.05 -27.65
N ILE A 25 -18.70 -42.07 -26.67
CA ILE A 25 -17.51 -42.95 -26.70
C ILE A 25 -17.93 -44.42 -26.70
N VAL A 26 -18.93 -44.78 -25.89
CA VAL A 26 -19.31 -46.18 -25.68
C VAL A 26 -20.27 -46.70 -26.76
N THR A 27 -21.15 -45.86 -27.30
CA THR A 27 -22.17 -46.29 -28.28
C THR A 27 -21.76 -46.14 -29.75
N SER A 28 -20.70 -45.40 -30.06
CA SER A 28 -20.34 -45.06 -31.45
C SER A 28 -19.41 -46.08 -32.10
N VAL A 29 -19.31 -46.02 -33.43
CA VAL A 29 -18.32 -46.78 -34.22
C VAL A 29 -16.89 -46.42 -33.81
N LYS A 30 -15.96 -47.38 -33.96
CA LYS A 30 -14.57 -47.30 -33.44
C LYS A 30 -13.86 -45.97 -33.74
N TRP A 31 -13.97 -45.46 -34.97
CA TRP A 31 -13.34 -44.19 -35.37
C TRP A 31 -13.91 -42.97 -34.65
N ILE A 32 -15.23 -42.91 -34.51
CA ILE A 32 -15.92 -41.83 -33.81
C ILE A 32 -15.63 -41.92 -32.30
N ALA A 33 -15.58 -43.13 -31.75
CA ALA A 33 -15.21 -43.35 -30.35
C ALA A 33 -13.78 -42.85 -30.04
N ILE A 34 -12.82 -43.10 -30.93
CA ILE A 34 -11.43 -42.58 -30.80
C ILE A 34 -11.39 -41.06 -30.85
N LEU A 35 -12.16 -40.43 -31.75
CA LEU A 35 -12.23 -38.98 -31.81
C LEU A 35 -12.79 -38.38 -30.50
N PHE A 36 -13.88 -38.94 -30.00
CA PHE A 36 -14.50 -38.44 -28.75
C PHE A 36 -13.65 -38.74 -27.51
N THR A 37 -12.86 -39.83 -27.47
CA THR A 37 -11.92 -40.04 -26.36
C THR A 37 -10.82 -38.99 -26.35
N ILE A 38 -10.25 -38.63 -27.51
CA ILE A 38 -9.24 -37.56 -27.59
C ILE A 38 -9.84 -36.23 -27.09
N ILE A 39 -11.05 -35.88 -27.56
CA ILE A 39 -11.74 -34.66 -27.12
C ILE A 39 -12.01 -34.69 -25.61
N PHE A 40 -12.46 -35.82 -25.07
CA PHE A 40 -12.74 -35.97 -23.65
C PHE A 40 -11.49 -35.74 -22.80
N PHE A 41 -10.35 -36.34 -23.17
CA PHE A 41 -9.09 -36.13 -22.45
C PHE A 41 -8.55 -34.70 -22.59
N ALA A 42 -8.70 -34.08 -23.77
CA ALA A 42 -8.33 -32.68 -23.97
C ALA A 42 -9.15 -31.74 -23.06
N MET A 43 -10.46 -31.94 -23.00
CA MET A 43 -11.36 -31.17 -22.12
C MET A 43 -11.03 -31.40 -20.64
N LEU A 44 -10.76 -32.66 -20.25
CA LEU A 44 -10.37 -33.00 -18.88
C LEU A 44 -9.05 -32.31 -18.47
N PHE A 45 -8.06 -32.33 -19.35
CA PHE A 45 -6.77 -31.68 -19.09
C PHE A 45 -6.91 -30.15 -18.96
N LEU A 46 -7.65 -29.52 -19.87
CA LEU A 46 -7.93 -28.08 -19.80
C LEU A 46 -8.68 -27.72 -18.52
N PHE A 47 -9.66 -28.53 -18.12
CA PHE A 47 -10.41 -28.33 -16.89
C PHE A 47 -9.50 -28.38 -15.65
N ILE A 48 -8.63 -29.39 -15.55
CA ILE A 48 -7.66 -29.50 -14.45
C ILE A 48 -6.71 -28.30 -14.44
N PHE A 49 -6.18 -27.91 -15.59
CA PHE A 49 -5.26 -26.78 -15.72
C PHE A 49 -5.90 -25.45 -15.27
N ILE A 50 -7.11 -25.14 -15.76
CA ILE A 50 -7.85 -23.93 -15.38
C ILE A 50 -8.21 -23.96 -13.88
N SER A 51 -8.60 -25.13 -13.36
CA SER A 51 -8.94 -25.30 -11.95
C SER A 51 -7.73 -25.01 -11.05
N ILE A 52 -6.56 -25.57 -11.36
CA ILE A 52 -5.32 -25.31 -10.62
C ILE A 52 -4.96 -23.82 -10.67
N LYS A 53 -5.01 -23.20 -11.86
CA LYS A 53 -4.76 -21.76 -12.01
C LYS A 53 -5.70 -20.91 -11.16
N SER A 54 -6.99 -21.27 -11.13
CA SER A 54 -8.01 -20.57 -10.35
C SER A 54 -7.77 -20.73 -8.85
N ILE A 55 -7.41 -21.93 -8.38
CA ILE A 55 -7.05 -22.20 -6.98
C ILE A 55 -5.83 -21.39 -6.56
N ILE A 56 -4.77 -21.39 -7.38
CA ILE A 56 -3.57 -20.59 -7.13
C ILE A 56 -3.93 -19.10 -7.09
N ASN A 57 -4.78 -18.63 -8.01
CA ASN A 57 -5.20 -17.24 -8.03
C ASN A 57 -6.03 -16.86 -6.79
N PHE A 58 -6.88 -17.75 -6.31
CA PHE A 58 -7.63 -17.57 -5.06
C PHE A 58 -6.69 -17.41 -3.86
N PHE A 59 -5.68 -18.30 -3.73
CA PHE A 59 -4.70 -18.22 -2.64
C PHE A 59 -3.68 -17.08 -2.76
N LYS A 60 -3.62 -16.39 -3.91
CA LYS A 60 -2.82 -15.15 -4.05
C LYS A 60 -3.49 -13.94 -3.40
N TYR A 61 -4.76 -14.05 -2.99
CA TYR A 61 -5.55 -12.96 -2.43
C TYR A 61 -5.42 -11.66 -3.25
N PRO A 62 -5.70 -11.69 -4.56
CA PRO A 62 -5.65 -10.47 -5.37
C PRO A 62 -6.69 -9.50 -4.82
N SER A 63 -6.26 -8.27 -4.55
CA SER A 63 -7.15 -7.17 -4.19
C SER A 63 -7.17 -6.16 -5.33
N SER A 64 -8.37 -5.67 -5.64
CA SER A 64 -8.58 -4.58 -6.58
C SER A 64 -9.27 -3.47 -5.82
N THR A 65 -8.71 -2.27 -5.89
CA THR A 65 -9.29 -1.07 -5.27
C THR A 65 -10.04 -0.30 -6.35
N GLU A 66 -11.35 -0.26 -6.24
CA GLU A 66 -12.17 0.65 -7.03
C GLU A 66 -12.26 1.99 -6.29
N LEU A 67 -11.92 3.08 -6.99
CA LEU A 67 -12.01 4.43 -6.46
C LEU A 67 -13.20 5.11 -7.11
N SER A 68 -14.20 5.47 -6.31
CA SER A 68 -15.33 6.29 -6.73
C SER A 68 -15.25 7.66 -6.06
N ILE A 69 -15.59 8.71 -6.81
CA ILE A 69 -15.73 10.07 -6.28
C ILE A 69 -17.19 10.24 -5.87
N GLU A 70 -17.47 10.14 -4.58
CA GLU A 70 -18.80 10.43 -4.03
C GLU A 70 -18.88 11.89 -3.58
N ILE A 71 -19.90 12.61 -4.06
CA ILE A 71 -20.18 13.98 -3.62
C ILE A 71 -20.98 13.89 -2.31
N LYS A 72 -20.26 13.74 -1.20
CA LYS A 72 -20.81 13.81 0.15
C LYS A 72 -20.33 15.10 0.83
N SER A 73 -21.18 15.70 1.67
CA SER A 73 -20.75 16.82 2.51
C SER A 73 -19.59 16.36 3.40
N PRO A 74 -18.37 16.89 3.22
CA PRO A 74 -17.22 16.44 4.00
C PRO A 74 -17.36 16.90 5.45
N THR A 75 -16.87 16.10 6.38
CA THR A 75 -16.68 16.55 7.77
C THR A 75 -15.58 17.59 7.81
N PHE A 76 -15.76 18.66 8.59
CA PHE A 76 -14.72 19.66 8.77
C PHE A 76 -13.47 18.99 9.38
N PRO A 77 -12.28 19.11 8.77
CA PRO A 77 -11.09 18.43 9.26
C PRO A 77 -10.53 19.11 10.50
N LEU A 78 -9.73 18.36 11.26
CA LEU A 78 -8.94 18.93 12.34
C LEU A 78 -7.79 19.73 11.72
N PHE A 79 -7.73 21.02 12.05
CA PHE A 79 -6.59 21.87 11.74
C PHE A 79 -5.71 22.00 12.98
N SER A 80 -4.46 21.57 12.87
CA SER A 80 -3.43 21.82 13.87
C SER A 80 -2.46 22.84 13.31
N PHE A 81 -2.41 24.01 13.93
CA PHE A 81 -1.41 25.03 13.63
C PHE A 81 -0.48 25.17 14.83
N CYS A 82 0.81 25.29 14.56
CA CYS A 82 1.84 25.53 15.55
C CYS A 82 2.54 26.85 15.24
N ASN A 83 2.99 27.54 16.28
CA ASN A 83 3.89 28.68 16.09
C ASN A 83 5.23 28.17 15.54
N GLU A 84 5.80 28.89 14.56
CA GLU A 84 7.17 28.63 14.10
C GLU A 84 8.20 28.86 15.21
N ASN A 85 7.91 29.80 16.11
CA ASN A 85 8.75 30.04 17.27
C ASN A 85 8.52 28.94 18.32
N PRO A 86 9.54 28.10 18.62
CA PRO A 86 9.38 26.97 19.54
C PRO A 86 9.26 27.39 21.01
N MET A 87 9.68 28.61 21.37
CA MET A 87 9.69 29.04 22.77
C MET A 87 9.49 30.56 22.93
N LYS A 88 8.67 30.95 23.90
CA LYS A 88 8.44 32.37 24.22
C LYS A 88 9.69 33.01 24.85
N ARG A 89 10.00 34.24 24.46
CA ARG A 89 11.08 35.07 25.05
C ARG A 89 11.02 35.14 26.58
N SER A 90 9.81 35.31 27.13
CA SER A 90 9.59 35.36 28.58
C SER A 90 10.05 34.09 29.31
N VAL A 91 9.93 32.92 28.69
CA VAL A 91 10.37 31.65 29.28
C VAL A 91 11.90 31.57 29.27
N ILE A 92 12.52 32.02 28.18
CA ILE A 92 13.98 32.06 28.01
C ILE A 92 14.61 32.98 29.06
N ASP A 93 14.03 34.15 29.30
CA ASP A 93 14.59 35.15 30.23
C ASP A 93 14.35 34.80 31.71
N SER A 94 13.27 34.07 32.01
CA SER A 94 12.93 33.67 33.38
C SER A 94 13.70 32.47 33.92
N ASN A 95 14.21 31.60 33.04
CA ASN A 95 14.81 30.32 33.44
C ASN A 95 16.34 30.36 33.24
N PRO A 96 17.14 30.19 34.31
CA PRO A 96 18.60 30.26 34.22
C PRO A 96 19.22 29.19 33.31
N VAL A 97 18.50 28.09 33.07
CA VAL A 97 18.90 27.01 32.14
C VAL A 97 19.06 27.54 30.70
N TYR A 98 18.34 28.59 30.32
CA TYR A 98 18.39 29.18 28.99
C TYR A 98 19.19 30.50 28.92
N SER A 99 20.03 30.76 29.93
CA SER A 99 20.83 31.99 30.02
C SER A 99 21.73 32.24 28.80
N GLU A 100 22.30 31.20 28.20
CA GLU A 100 23.08 31.33 26.95
C GLU A 100 22.24 31.78 25.76
N ILE A 101 21.01 31.25 25.64
CA ILE A 101 20.06 31.63 24.59
C ILE A 101 19.59 33.06 24.81
N SER A 102 19.27 33.44 26.06
CA SER A 102 18.91 34.81 26.41
C SER A 102 20.03 35.79 26.05
N ARG A 103 21.29 35.43 26.34
CA ARG A 103 22.47 36.22 25.98
C ARG A 103 22.62 36.35 24.48
N LEU A 104 22.46 35.27 23.71
CA LEU A 104 22.50 35.30 22.25
C LEU A 104 21.45 36.24 21.66
N LEU A 105 20.21 36.16 22.15
CA LEU A 105 19.11 37.02 21.70
C LEU A 105 19.38 38.49 22.05
N SER A 106 19.89 38.77 23.25
CA SER A 106 20.25 40.15 23.66
C SER A 106 21.38 40.75 22.81
N GLN A 107 22.37 39.94 22.44
CA GLN A 107 23.47 40.37 21.59
C GLN A 107 22.97 40.62 20.16
N TYR A 108 22.06 39.78 19.66
CA TYR A 108 21.41 39.99 18.36
C TYR A 108 20.60 41.30 18.34
N GLU A 109 19.76 41.55 19.34
CA GLU A 109 18.97 42.80 19.45
C GLU A 109 19.87 44.04 19.46
N ALA A 110 20.99 43.99 20.18
CA ALA A 110 21.95 45.08 20.25
C ALA A 110 22.69 45.31 18.90
N ILE A 111 22.99 44.23 18.15
CA ILE A 111 23.53 44.33 16.78
C ILE A 111 22.48 44.96 15.84
N GLU A 112 21.21 44.58 15.94
CA GLU A 112 20.12 45.16 15.15
C GLU A 112 19.95 46.66 15.45
N GLN A 113 20.10 47.05 16.72
CA GLN A 113 20.11 48.45 17.17
C GLN A 113 21.41 49.21 16.88
N LYS A 114 22.36 48.61 16.14
CA LYS A 114 23.68 49.20 15.81
C LYS A 114 24.52 49.60 17.03
N ARG A 115 24.35 48.91 18.15
CA ARG A 115 25.17 49.09 19.36
C ARG A 115 26.42 48.20 19.29
N THR A 116 27.53 48.68 19.85
CA THR A 116 28.77 47.90 19.95
C THR A 116 28.58 46.78 20.99
N THR A 117 28.72 45.53 20.56
CA THR A 117 28.65 44.36 21.44
C THR A 117 29.84 43.43 21.24
N ALA A 118 30.12 42.59 22.25
CA ALA A 118 31.00 41.44 22.08
C ALA A 118 30.46 40.51 20.97
N ASP A 119 31.32 39.76 20.29
CA ASP A 119 30.93 38.79 19.24
C ASP A 119 30.99 37.34 19.75
N ASP A 120 30.49 37.10 20.97
CA ASP A 120 30.62 35.81 21.67
C ASP A 120 30.02 34.62 20.88
N PHE A 121 29.00 34.91 20.06
CA PHE A 121 28.30 33.92 19.24
C PHE A 121 28.61 34.03 17.72
N GLY A 122 29.59 34.85 17.33
CA GLY A 122 30.04 34.99 15.94
C GLY A 122 28.96 35.51 14.98
N LEU A 123 28.09 36.41 15.46
CA LEU A 123 26.99 37.03 14.73
C LEU A 123 27.45 38.15 13.79
N ALA A 124 28.62 38.76 14.03
CA ALA A 124 29.11 39.89 13.23
C ALA A 124 30.07 39.48 12.10
N THR A 125 30.95 38.49 12.31
CA THR A 125 32.17 38.30 11.49
C THR A 125 32.29 36.98 10.72
N THR A 126 31.37 36.02 10.86
CA THR A 126 31.53 34.68 10.23
C THR A 126 30.79 34.49 8.90
N THR A 127 31.28 33.56 8.06
CA THR A 127 30.68 33.13 6.78
C THR A 127 29.26 32.55 6.93
N SER A 128 28.87 32.14 8.14
CA SER A 128 27.53 31.62 8.45
C SER A 128 26.56 32.68 9.03
N ARG A 129 26.94 33.97 8.97
CA ARG A 129 26.16 35.10 9.50
C ARG A 129 24.71 35.12 9.03
N VAL A 130 24.45 34.93 7.74
CA VAL A 130 23.09 35.00 7.18
C VAL A 130 22.17 33.94 7.80
N GLN A 131 22.66 32.71 7.93
CA GLN A 131 21.89 31.60 8.50
C GLN A 131 21.63 31.78 10.00
N ARG A 132 22.61 32.30 10.75
CA ARG A 132 22.49 32.58 12.18
C ARG A 132 21.55 33.75 12.46
N GLN A 133 21.65 34.82 11.66
CA GLN A 133 20.72 35.95 11.74
C GLN A 133 19.29 35.52 11.41
N HIS A 134 19.10 34.70 10.38
CA HIS A 134 17.76 34.19 10.04
C HIS A 134 17.13 33.39 11.18
N ARG A 135 17.90 32.51 11.85
CA ARG A 135 17.40 31.77 13.02
C ARG A 135 17.07 32.67 14.21
N ALA A 136 17.92 33.66 14.50
CA ALA A 136 17.65 34.61 15.57
C ALA A 136 16.40 35.47 15.30
N GLN A 137 16.16 35.85 14.03
CA GLN A 137 14.94 36.55 13.63
C GLN A 137 13.67 35.73 13.87
N VAL A 138 13.70 34.43 13.59
CA VAL A 138 12.55 33.53 13.85
C VAL A 138 12.25 33.40 15.34
N MET A 139 13.27 33.48 16.20
CA MET A 139 13.10 33.38 17.66
C MET A 139 12.61 34.68 18.32
N LEU A 140 12.77 35.83 17.65
CA LEU A 140 12.32 37.14 18.13
C LEU A 140 10.94 37.56 17.64
N ARG A 141 10.39 36.84 16.65
CA ARG A 141 9.00 37.00 16.19
C ARG A 141 8.05 36.14 17.01
#